data_AF-A0A3N4L7Z0-F1
#
_entry.id   AF-A0A3N4L7Z0-F1
#
_cell.length_a   1.000
_cell.length_b   1.000
_cell.length_c   1.000
_cell.angle_alpha   90.00
_cell.angle_beta   90.00
_cell.angle_gamma   90.00
#
_symmetry.space_group_name_H-M   'P 1'
#
loop_
_entity.id
_entity.type
_entity.pdbx_description
1 polymer ?
#
loop_
_entity_poly.entity_id
_entity_poly.type
_entity_poly.pdbx_seq_one_letter_code
_entity_poly.pdbx_strand_id
1 'polypeptide(L)'
;NEQLLKEVLVSTRYKSLAGIKMEIAGRLNRRAIAARSVVKTGQVGSLKNFESSYKGLSSVVLRGHVRPNLEKASFNYKTRNGAFNVKV
;
A
#
# COMPACT_ATOMS: atom_id res chain seq x y z
N ASN A 1 -7.97 -29.11 18.99
CA ASN A 1 -7.02 -28.01 18.73
C ASN A 1 -6.97 -27.55 17.28
N GLU A 2 -6.77 -28.43 16.30
CA GLU A 2 -6.70 -28.00 14.88
C GLU A 2 -7.99 -27.35 14.35
N GLN A 3 -9.16 -27.86 14.74
CA GLN A 3 -10.46 -27.30 14.32
C GLN A 3 -10.64 -25.85 14.79
N LEU A 4 -10.29 -25.59 16.06
CA LEU A 4 -10.32 -24.25 16.64
C LEU A 4 -9.41 -23.27 15.85
N LEU A 5 -8.22 -23.74 15.47
CA LEU A 5 -7.25 -22.93 14.75
C LEU A 5 -7.75 -22.58 13.33
N LYS A 6 -8.41 -23.54 12.65
CA LYS A 6 -9.06 -23.28 11.35
C LYS A 6 -10.17 -22.25 11.48
N GLU A 7 -10.98 -22.32 12.52
CA GLU A 7 -12.10 -21.39 12.74
C GLU A 7 -11.60 -19.96 12.99
N VAL A 8 -10.56 -19.79 13.80
CA VAL A 8 -9.90 -18.50 14.03
C VAL A 8 -9.35 -17.92 12.72
N LEU A 9 -8.67 -18.73 11.91
CA LEU A 9 -8.13 -18.29 10.62
C LEU A 9 -9.23 -17.90 9.62
N VAL A 10 -10.36 -18.60 9.62
CA VAL A 10 -11.51 -18.28 8.76
C VAL A 10 -12.16 -16.95 9.18
N SER A 11 -12.35 -16.75 10.49
CA SER A 11 -12.94 -15.52 11.04
C SER A 11 -12.06 -14.28 10.82
N THR A 12 -10.74 -14.45 10.74
CA THR A 12 -9.79 -13.35 10.53
C THR A 12 -9.85 -12.81 9.11
N ARG A 13 -10.17 -11.52 8.98
CA ARG A 13 -10.28 -10.80 7.70
C ARG A 13 -8.93 -10.24 7.25
N TYR A 14 -8.81 -9.96 5.95
CA TYR A 14 -7.63 -9.34 5.32
C TYR A 14 -6.29 -10.08 5.49
N LYS A 15 -6.35 -11.41 5.68
CA LYS A 15 -5.17 -12.28 5.84
C LYS A 15 -4.28 -12.42 4.60
N SER A 16 -4.83 -12.20 3.41
CA SER A 16 -4.12 -12.39 2.14
C SER A 16 -3.93 -11.06 1.43
N LEU A 17 -2.75 -10.88 0.86
CA LEU A 17 -2.39 -9.69 0.10
C LEU A 17 -3.03 -9.73 -1.29
N ALA A 18 -3.90 -8.77 -1.59
CA ALA A 18 -4.61 -8.69 -2.87
C ALA A 18 -3.91 -7.79 -3.91
N GLY A 19 -3.00 -6.93 -3.45
CA GLY A 19 -2.23 -6.06 -4.31
C GLY A 19 -1.33 -5.10 -3.53
N ILE A 20 -0.32 -4.59 -4.20
CA ILE A 20 0.62 -3.58 -3.71
C ILE A 20 0.71 -2.48 -4.74
N LYS A 21 0.74 -1.22 -4.29
CA LYS A 21 1.10 -0.08 -5.12
C LYS A 21 2.32 0.59 -4.50
N MET A 22 3.32 0.88 -5.33
CA MET A 22 4.49 1.63 -4.89
C MET A 22 4.64 2.89 -5.74
N GLU A 23 4.90 4.00 -5.09
CA GLU A 23 5.18 5.29 -5.70
C GLU A 23 6.51 5.80 -5.17
N ILE A 24 7.41 6.18 -6.06
CA ILE A 24 8.69 6.79 -5.70
C ILE A 24 8.75 8.17 -6.35
N ALA A 25 8.97 9.20 -5.56
CA ALA A 25 9.01 10.59 -6.01
C ALA A 25 10.22 11.33 -5.42
N GLY A 26 11.00 12.01 -6.26
CA GLY A 26 12.09 12.87 -5.81
C GLY A 26 13.25 13.00 -6.80
N ARG A 27 14.44 13.37 -6.31
CA ARG A 27 15.64 13.53 -7.14
C ARG A 27 16.34 12.19 -7.37
N LEU A 28 15.81 11.41 -8.31
CA LEU A 28 16.30 10.06 -8.67
C LEU A 28 17.10 10.01 -9.99
N ASN A 29 17.46 11.17 -10.54
CA ASN A 29 18.25 11.24 -11.78
C ASN A 29 19.64 10.63 -11.56
N ARG A 30 20.19 9.93 -12.57
CA ARG A 30 21.51 9.28 -12.45
C ARG A 30 22.67 10.27 -12.34
N ARG A 31 22.66 11.33 -13.17
CA ARG A 31 23.73 12.34 -13.22
C ARG A 31 23.59 13.33 -12.07
N ALA A 32 24.70 13.72 -11.46
CA ALA A 32 24.76 14.69 -10.37
C ALA A 32 24.66 16.13 -10.91
N ILE A 33 23.49 16.45 -11.47
CA ILE A 33 23.17 17.78 -12.03
C ILE A 33 21.93 18.36 -11.34
N ALA A 34 21.76 19.67 -11.46
CA ALA A 34 20.51 20.33 -11.10
C ALA A 34 19.43 19.93 -12.11
N ALA A 35 18.59 18.97 -11.73
CA ALA A 35 17.52 18.42 -12.56
C ALA A 35 16.23 18.25 -11.75
N ARG A 36 15.10 18.26 -12.46
CA ARG A 36 13.76 18.16 -11.88
C ARG A 36 13.50 16.80 -11.22
N SER A 37 12.52 16.76 -10.32
CA SER A 37 12.08 15.53 -9.66
C SER A 37 11.48 14.54 -10.66
N VAL A 38 11.69 13.24 -10.40
CA VAL A 38 11.11 12.12 -11.14
C VAL A 38 10.09 11.43 -10.26
N VAL A 39 8.96 11.06 -10.85
CA VAL A 39 7.93 10.23 -10.22
C VAL A 39 7.81 8.93 -11.00
N LYS A 40 7.86 7.79 -10.29
CA LYS A 40 7.63 6.47 -10.85
C LYS A 40 6.64 5.72 -9.98
N THR A 41 5.66 5.08 -10.62
CA THR A 41 4.62 4.31 -9.94
C THR A 41 4.52 2.92 -10.54
N GLY A 42 4.34 1.91 -9.71
CA GLY A 42 4.02 0.54 -10.11
C GLY A 42 2.91 -0.01 -9.24
N GLN A 43 2.03 -0.82 -9.82
CA GLN A 43 0.97 -1.50 -9.08
C GLN A 43 0.85 -2.94 -9.57
N VAL A 44 0.74 -3.87 -8.62
CA VAL A 44 0.40 -5.27 -8.87
C VAL A 44 -0.87 -5.58 -8.09
N GLY A 45 -1.86 -6.18 -8.74
CA GLY A 45 -3.15 -6.49 -8.11
C GLY A 45 -4.00 -5.24 -7.80
N SER A 46 -4.93 -5.37 -6.86
CA SER A 46 -5.93 -4.35 -6.55
C SER A 46 -5.90 -3.90 -5.10
N LEU A 47 -6.09 -2.60 -4.89
CA LEU A 47 -6.23 -1.96 -3.57
C LEU A 47 -7.70 -1.81 -3.13
N LYS A 48 -8.66 -2.29 -3.93
CA LYS A 48 -10.09 -2.22 -3.59
C LYS A 48 -10.42 -3.21 -2.48
N ASN A 49 -11.35 -2.84 -1.60
CA ASN A 49 -11.91 -3.79 -0.65
C ASN A 49 -12.94 -4.66 -1.39
N PHE A 50 -12.61 -5.93 -1.65
CA PHE A 50 -13.46 -6.80 -2.45
C PHE A 50 -14.84 -7.03 -1.84
N GLU A 51 -14.91 -7.18 -0.51
CA GLU A 51 -16.16 -7.44 0.22
C GLU A 51 -17.16 -6.30 0.05
N SER A 52 -16.73 -5.05 0.20
CA SER A 52 -17.62 -3.90 0.07
C SER A 52 -17.83 -3.48 -1.38
N SER A 53 -16.80 -3.54 -2.22
CA SER A 53 -16.88 -3.03 -3.59
C SER A 53 -17.57 -3.98 -4.56
N TYR A 54 -17.42 -5.29 -4.40
CA TYR A 54 -18.00 -6.27 -5.32
C TYR A 54 -19.18 -7.02 -4.70
N LYS A 55 -19.07 -7.43 -3.42
CA LYS A 55 -20.16 -8.16 -2.75
C LYS A 55 -21.19 -7.24 -2.09
N GLY A 56 -20.93 -5.93 -2.03
CA GLY A 56 -21.85 -4.94 -1.44
C GLY A 56 -22.00 -5.04 0.08
N LEU A 57 -21.09 -5.74 0.77
CA LEU A 57 -21.14 -5.85 2.23
C LEU A 57 -20.73 -4.54 2.89
N SER A 58 -21.37 -4.19 4.00
CA SER A 58 -20.96 -3.03 4.78
C SER A 58 -19.54 -3.24 5.33
N SER A 59 -18.71 -2.21 5.21
CA SER A 59 -17.37 -2.20 5.79
C SER A 59 -17.20 -0.97 6.67
N VAL A 60 -16.65 -1.17 7.87
CA VAL A 60 -16.27 -0.08 8.76
C VAL A 60 -15.14 0.71 8.12
N VAL A 61 -15.23 2.04 8.15
CA VAL A 61 -14.17 2.94 7.67
C VAL A 61 -13.38 3.44 8.87
N LEU A 62 -12.06 3.24 8.87
CA LEU A 62 -11.17 3.70 9.92
C LEU A 62 -10.93 5.21 9.79
N ARG A 63 -11.00 5.96 10.90
CA ARG A 63 -10.79 7.43 10.92
C ARG A 63 -11.68 8.19 9.91
N GLY A 64 -12.86 7.65 9.59
CA GLY A 64 -13.84 8.26 8.68
C GLY A 64 -13.51 8.23 7.18
N HIS A 65 -12.30 7.83 6.78
CA HIS A 65 -11.91 7.79 5.35
C HIS A 65 -10.92 6.67 4.97
N VAL A 66 -10.25 6.04 5.93
CA VAL A 66 -9.25 5.01 5.68
C VAL A 66 -9.94 3.65 5.59
N ARG A 67 -9.69 2.91 4.50
CA ARG A 67 -10.23 1.57 4.35
C ARG A 67 -9.45 0.58 5.24
N PRO A 68 -10.12 -0.35 5.94
CA PRO A 68 -9.48 -1.26 6.87
C PRO A 68 -8.58 -2.31 6.20
N ASN A 69 -8.77 -2.55 4.90
CA ASN A 69 -7.96 -3.49 4.11
C ASN A 69 -6.64 -2.90 3.60
N LEU A 70 -6.40 -1.60 3.84
CA LEU A 70 -5.26 -0.88 3.31
C LEU A 70 -4.33 -0.44 4.43
N GLU A 71 -3.09 -0.87 4.33
CA GLU A 71 -1.97 -0.32 5.09
C GLU A 71 -1.15 0.56 4.17
N LYS A 72 -0.67 1.69 4.71
CA LYS A 72 0.14 2.65 3.98
C LYS A 72 1.38 2.98 4.78
N ALA A 73 2.53 2.98 4.13
CA ALA A 73 3.79 3.37 4.70
C ALA A 73 4.53 4.35 3.78
N SER A 74 5.33 5.24 4.37
CA SER A 74 6.15 6.18 3.62
C SER A 74 7.56 6.24 4.19
N PHE A 75 8.55 6.16 3.31
CA PHE A 75 9.97 6.17 3.66
C PHE A 75 10.66 7.32 2.95
N ASN A 76 11.37 8.15 3.72
CA ASN A 76 12.14 9.28 3.18
C ASN A 76 13.63 8.94 3.22
N TYR A 77 14.32 9.17 2.12
CA TYR A 77 15.76 8.92 2.03
C TYR A 77 16.46 10.00 1.20
N LYS A 78 17.79 10.11 1.36
CA LYS A 78 18.62 11.06 0.62
C LYS A 78 19.74 10.33 -0.12
N THR A 79 19.92 10.67 -1.39
CA THR A 79 21.11 10.29 -2.16
C THR A 79 22.04 11.48 -2.35
N ARG A 80 23.21 11.26 -2.95
CA ARG A 80 24.11 12.33 -3.44
C ARG A 80 23.37 13.36 -4.30
N ASN A 81 22.39 12.92 -5.08
CA ASN A 81 21.67 13.79 -6.00
C ASN A 81 20.48 14.48 -5.35
N GLY A 82 20.11 14.17 -4.10
CA GLY A 82 19.02 14.81 -3.36
C GLY A 82 18.08 13.84 -2.67
N ALA A 83 17.02 14.38 -2.08
CA ALA A 83 16.02 13.62 -1.34
C ALA A 83 14.96 13.00 -2.26
N PHE A 84 14.41 11.86 -1.83
CA PHE A 84 13.26 11.22 -2.43
C PHE A 84 12.42 10.49 -1.37
N ASN A 85 11.17 10.24 -1.71
CA ASN A 85 10.20 9.53 -0.89
C ASN A 85 9.72 8.28 -1.63
N VAL A 86 9.52 7.20 -0.89
CA VAL A 86 8.86 5.98 -1.33
C VAL A 86 7.57 5.84 -0.54
N LYS A 87 6.44 5.66 -1.22
CA LYS A 87 5.14 5.34 -0.64
C LYS A 87 4.74 3.94 -1.07
N VAL A 88 4.28 3.15 -0.10
CA VAL A 88 3.74 1.79 -0.29
C VAL A 88 2.34 1.76 0.30
#